data_AF-A0AA96GGR0-F1
#
_entry.id   AF-A0AA96GGR0-F1
#
_cell.length_a   1.000
_cell.length_b   1.000
_cell.length_c   1.000
_cell.angle_alpha   90.00
_cell.angle_beta   90.00
_cell.angle_gamma   90.00
#
_symmetry.space_group_name_H-M   'P 1'
#
loop_
_entity.id
_entity.type
_entity.pdbx_description
1 polymer ?
#
loop_
_entity_poly.entity_id
_entity_poly.type
_entity_poly.pdbx_seq_one_letter_code
_entity_poly.pdbx_strand_id
1 'polypeptide(L)'
;MMTHMQSEAPFNAESQLAGSEGALNQNHGTGQLTNNGSTSNPSAMDPSQRARVATATFGEIVALLCFSPVFKHLSLADLEWLVIPALATNQVTVVRGKVKDQNELMVPIGLALWAHVSEDVDKKLEGQQKAHIPFRLAPQDWKSGEIPWLLAVLAPKEISLGLVKKLEDSVFKDKQYKRYALMSDRAHSVQTSPTPS
;
A
#
# COMPACT_ATOMS: atom_id res chain seq x y z
N MET A 1 37.60 31.00 -26.07
CA MET A 1 36.66 31.41 -27.14
C MET A 1 35.89 30.16 -27.55
N MET A 2 34.63 30.04 -27.11
CA MET A 2 33.44 30.09 -28.00
C MET A 2 33.35 28.81 -28.88
N THR A 3 32.33 27.95 -28.86
CA THR A 3 30.90 28.14 -28.60
C THR A 3 30.21 26.77 -28.44
N HIS A 4 29.23 26.72 -27.53
CA HIS A 4 28.18 25.70 -27.40
C HIS A 4 27.31 25.65 -28.67
N MET A 5 27.01 24.47 -29.23
CA MET A 5 25.81 24.31 -30.08
C MET A 5 25.09 23.01 -29.76
N GLN A 6 23.97 23.20 -29.05
CA GLN A 6 22.87 22.27 -28.84
C GLN A 6 22.19 22.00 -30.19
N SER A 7 21.84 20.74 -30.46
CA SER A 7 20.98 20.35 -31.59
C SER A 7 19.54 20.23 -31.08
N GLU A 8 18.69 21.22 -31.37
CA GLU A 8 17.24 21.15 -31.20
C GLU A 8 16.58 20.55 -32.45
N ALA A 9 15.67 19.59 -32.25
CA ALA A 9 14.81 19.03 -33.30
C ALA A 9 13.53 19.88 -33.44
N PRO A 10 13.00 20.11 -34.65
CA PRO A 10 11.84 20.98 -34.83
C PRO A 10 10.51 20.29 -34.48
N PHE A 11 9.74 21.00 -33.67
CA PHE A 11 8.31 20.81 -33.41
C PHE A 11 7.52 21.24 -34.66
N ASN A 12 6.85 20.31 -35.34
CA ASN A 12 6.05 20.60 -36.53
C ASN A 12 4.57 20.70 -36.16
N ALA A 13 4.03 21.92 -36.23
CA ALA A 13 2.61 22.22 -36.14
C ALA A 13 2.13 22.70 -37.51
N GLU A 14 1.20 21.98 -38.12
CA GLU A 14 0.41 22.52 -39.22
C GLU A 14 -1.06 22.10 -39.06
N SER A 15 -1.90 23.11 -38.91
CA SER A 15 -3.34 23.08 -39.01
C SER A 15 -3.75 23.27 -40.47
N GLN A 16 -4.75 22.52 -40.95
CA GLN A 16 -5.58 22.96 -42.07
C GLN A 16 -7.06 22.75 -41.77
N LEU A 17 -7.78 23.86 -41.77
CA LEU A 17 -9.23 24.00 -41.83
C LEU A 17 -9.66 24.17 -43.29
N ALA A 18 -10.77 23.56 -43.69
CA ALA A 18 -11.86 24.10 -44.53
C ALA A 18 -12.66 22.94 -45.15
N GLY A 19 -13.89 22.69 -44.69
CA GLY A 19 -15.14 23.08 -45.37
C GLY A 19 -15.88 21.78 -45.73
N SER A 20 -17.20 21.61 -45.63
CA SER A 20 -18.30 22.56 -45.79
C SER A 20 -19.62 21.93 -45.27
N GLU A 21 -20.44 22.79 -44.65
CA GLU A 21 -21.91 22.88 -44.75
C GLU A 21 -22.85 21.81 -44.18
N GLY A 22 -23.70 22.27 -43.24
CA GLY A 22 -25.15 22.24 -43.45
C GLY A 22 -25.98 21.34 -42.53
N ALA A 23 -26.56 21.93 -41.48
CA ALA A 23 -28.02 21.95 -41.26
C ALA A 23 -28.37 22.49 -39.85
N LEU A 24 -29.20 23.52 -39.86
CA LEU A 24 -29.90 24.10 -38.71
C LEU A 24 -30.92 23.10 -38.16
N ASN A 25 -31.00 22.93 -36.83
CA ASN A 25 -32.30 22.76 -36.18
C ASN A 25 -32.26 23.26 -34.73
N GLN A 26 -33.07 24.27 -34.44
CA GLN A 26 -33.36 24.77 -33.10
C GLN A 26 -34.42 23.87 -32.46
N ASN A 27 -34.25 23.49 -31.20
CA ASN A 27 -35.42 23.41 -30.32
C ASN A 27 -35.07 23.58 -28.84
N HIS A 28 -35.93 24.37 -28.19
CA HIS A 28 -35.93 24.72 -26.78
C HIS A 28 -36.32 23.52 -25.91
N GLY A 29 -35.92 23.52 -24.63
CA GLY A 29 -36.74 22.86 -23.61
C GLY A 29 -35.99 22.23 -22.45
N THR A 30 -36.18 22.85 -21.28
CA THR A 30 -36.23 22.23 -19.95
C THR A 30 -34.93 21.69 -19.34
N GLY A 31 -34.45 22.45 -18.36
CA GLY A 31 -33.71 21.87 -17.25
C GLY A 31 -34.53 20.76 -16.59
N GLN A 32 -33.87 19.65 -16.33
CA GLN A 32 -34.35 18.64 -15.38
C GLN A 32 -33.26 18.44 -14.33
N LEU A 33 -33.50 19.07 -13.20
CA LEU A 33 -33.24 18.45 -11.91
C LEU A 33 -34.10 17.19 -11.84
N THR A 34 -33.50 16.01 -11.95
CA THR A 34 -34.12 14.77 -11.48
C THR A 34 -33.27 14.17 -10.38
N ASN A 35 -33.74 14.49 -9.19
CA ASN A 35 -33.54 13.82 -7.93
C ASN A 35 -34.10 12.39 -8.01
N ASN A 36 -33.35 11.40 -7.49
CA ASN A 36 -33.83 10.43 -6.50
C ASN A 36 -33.10 9.09 -6.60
N GLY A 37 -32.63 8.61 -5.45
CA GLY A 37 -32.25 7.21 -5.30
C GLY A 37 -31.33 6.88 -4.14
N SER A 38 -31.44 7.56 -3.00
CA SER A 38 -30.90 7.05 -1.74
C SER A 38 -31.73 5.83 -1.28
N THR A 39 -31.58 4.72 -1.98
CA THR A 39 -31.89 3.39 -1.44
C THR A 39 -30.61 2.87 -0.81
N SER A 40 -30.48 3.08 0.49
CA SER A 40 -29.46 2.48 1.33
C SER A 40 -29.65 0.95 1.31
N ASN A 41 -29.01 0.29 0.36
CA ASN A 41 -28.72 -1.14 0.43
C ASN A 41 -27.30 -1.29 1.02
N PRO A 42 -27.10 -1.97 2.18
CA PRO A 42 -25.80 -2.00 2.86
C PRO A 42 -24.65 -2.73 2.15
N SER A 43 -24.81 -3.22 0.92
CA SER A 43 -23.86 -4.17 0.35
C SER A 43 -23.56 -3.91 -1.13
N ALA A 44 -22.57 -3.04 -1.36
CA ALA A 44 -21.51 -3.10 -2.38
C ALA A 44 -20.95 -1.67 -2.52
N MET A 45 -19.73 -1.41 -2.04
CA MET A 45 -19.08 -0.11 -2.28
C MET A 45 -18.90 0.10 -3.79
N ASP A 46 -19.31 1.27 -4.29
CA ASP A 46 -19.08 1.71 -5.68
C ASP A 46 -17.58 1.58 -6.07
N PRO A 47 -17.23 1.17 -7.30
CA PRO A 47 -15.83 1.04 -7.73
C PRO A 47 -14.99 2.30 -7.50
N SER A 48 -15.56 3.49 -7.69
CA SER A 48 -14.88 4.78 -7.46
C SER A 48 -14.64 5.03 -5.98
N GLN A 49 -15.54 4.58 -5.11
CA GLN A 49 -15.35 4.63 -3.66
C GLN A 49 -14.26 3.67 -3.20
N ARG A 50 -14.21 2.45 -3.74
CA ARG A 50 -13.11 1.50 -3.47
C ARG A 50 -11.76 2.05 -3.90
N ALA A 51 -11.68 2.66 -5.09
CA ALA A 51 -10.45 3.29 -5.58
C ALA A 51 -10.00 4.44 -4.67
N ARG A 52 -10.93 5.28 -4.20
CA ARG A 52 -10.62 6.36 -3.24
C ARG A 52 -10.10 5.81 -1.92
N VAL A 53 -10.72 4.78 -1.35
CA VAL A 53 -10.27 4.15 -0.10
C VAL A 53 -8.90 3.50 -0.28
N ALA A 54 -8.66 2.82 -1.41
CA ALA A 54 -7.35 2.22 -1.71
C ALA A 54 -6.26 3.30 -1.82
N THR A 55 -6.54 4.42 -2.50
CA THR A 55 -5.60 5.54 -2.65
C THR A 55 -5.31 6.21 -1.30
N ALA A 56 -6.33 6.41 -0.47
CA ALA A 56 -6.16 6.94 0.88
C ALA A 56 -5.32 5.99 1.76
N THR A 57 -5.61 4.69 1.70
CA THR A 57 -4.87 3.67 2.46
C THR A 57 -3.42 3.58 1.99
N PHE A 58 -3.16 3.70 0.68
CA PHE A 58 -1.81 3.80 0.15
C PHE A 58 -1.04 4.98 0.76
N GLY A 59 -1.65 6.17 0.77
CA GLY A 59 -1.04 7.35 1.39
C GLY A 59 -0.73 7.16 2.88
N GLU A 60 -1.62 6.52 3.64
CA GLU A 60 -1.39 6.20 5.05
C GLU A 60 -0.25 5.20 5.27
N ILE A 61 -0.18 4.17 4.42
CA ILE A 61 0.92 3.19 4.44
C ILE A 61 2.24 3.93 4.19
N VAL A 62 2.30 4.77 3.17
CA VAL A 62 3.49 5.58 2.84
C VAL A 62 3.90 6.46 4.01
N ALA A 63 2.94 7.15 4.65
CA ALA A 63 3.22 7.97 5.83
C ALA A 63 3.89 7.15 6.95
N LEU A 64 3.42 5.93 7.23
CA LEU A 64 4.04 5.04 8.22
C LEU A 64 5.42 4.54 7.78
N LEU A 65 5.62 4.24 6.49
CA LEU A 65 6.92 3.81 5.95
C LEU A 65 7.97 4.92 6.08
N CYS A 66 7.60 6.20 5.91
CA CYS A 66 8.50 7.35 6.09
C CYS A 66 9.09 7.44 7.50
N PHE A 67 8.37 6.95 8.52
CA PHE A 67 8.87 6.93 9.91
C PHE A 67 9.71 5.69 10.24
N SER A 68 9.76 4.69 9.35
CA SER A 68 10.55 3.49 9.55
C SER A 68 12.01 3.69 9.10
N PRO A 69 13.02 3.45 9.95
CA PRO A 69 14.42 3.48 9.54
C PRO A 69 14.75 2.53 8.38
N VAL A 70 13.99 1.44 8.23
CA VAL A 70 14.23 0.41 7.20
C VAL A 70 13.56 0.76 5.87
N PHE A 71 12.38 1.37 5.91
CA PHE A 71 11.56 1.58 4.71
C PHE A 71 11.55 3.02 4.19
N LYS A 72 12.03 4.01 4.97
CA LYS A 72 11.99 5.43 4.57
C LYS A 72 12.79 5.79 3.31
N HIS A 73 13.64 4.89 2.83
CA HIS A 73 14.50 5.09 1.66
C HIS A 73 14.07 4.28 0.43
N LEU A 74 12.90 3.62 0.47
CA LEU A 74 12.39 2.90 -0.68
C LEU A 74 12.17 3.86 -1.86
N SER A 75 12.57 3.43 -3.06
CA SER A 75 12.21 4.17 -4.28
C SER A 75 10.70 4.06 -4.53
N LEU A 76 10.17 4.94 -5.39
CA LEU A 76 8.75 4.86 -5.77
C LEU A 76 8.41 3.50 -6.43
N ALA A 77 9.35 2.94 -7.22
CA ALA A 77 9.19 1.62 -7.80
C ALA A 77 9.14 0.53 -6.72
N ASP A 78 10.02 0.59 -5.71
CA ASP A 78 9.99 -0.39 -4.62
C ASP A 78 8.70 -0.28 -3.79
N LEU A 79 8.20 0.95 -3.60
CA LEU A 79 6.94 1.20 -2.92
C LEU A 79 5.75 0.60 -3.69
N GLU A 80 5.72 0.78 -5.01
CA GLU A 80 4.70 0.17 -5.88
C GLU A 80 4.72 -1.36 -5.72
N TRP A 81 5.92 -1.96 -5.79
CA TRP A 81 6.11 -3.40 -5.64
C TRP A 81 5.75 -3.94 -4.26
N LEU A 82 5.92 -3.14 -3.20
CA LEU A 82 5.61 -3.52 -1.84
C LEU A 82 4.12 -3.35 -1.51
N VAL A 83 3.53 -2.21 -1.85
CA VAL A 83 2.25 -1.79 -1.29
C VAL A 83 1.08 -2.17 -2.18
N ILE A 84 1.22 -2.07 -3.51
CA ILE A 84 0.12 -2.35 -4.43
C ILE A 84 -0.33 -3.82 -4.35
N PRO A 85 0.57 -4.83 -4.35
CA PRO A 85 0.15 -6.21 -4.21
C PRO A 85 -0.47 -6.52 -2.84
N ALA A 86 0.01 -5.89 -1.77
CA ALA A 86 -0.56 -6.03 -0.43
C ALA A 86 -2.01 -5.55 -0.39
N LEU A 87 -2.28 -4.37 -0.96
CA LEU A 87 -3.63 -3.81 -1.08
C LEU A 87 -4.51 -4.67 -1.98
N ALA A 88 -4.01 -5.07 -3.15
CA ALA A 88 -4.75 -5.89 -4.11
C ALA A 88 -5.17 -7.25 -3.54
N THR A 89 -4.35 -7.82 -2.65
CA THR A 89 -4.62 -9.11 -1.99
C THR A 89 -5.33 -8.97 -0.64
N ASN A 90 -5.62 -7.75 -0.18
CA ASN A 90 -6.10 -7.45 1.18
C ASN A 90 -5.21 -8.02 2.29
N GLN A 91 -3.89 -8.06 2.07
CA GLN A 91 -2.91 -8.59 3.03
C GLN A 91 -2.14 -7.49 3.75
N VAL A 92 -2.90 -6.47 4.14
CA VAL A 92 -2.43 -5.29 4.86
C VAL A 92 -3.48 -4.86 5.86
N THR A 93 -3.03 -4.37 7.01
CA THR A 93 -3.90 -3.69 7.96
C THR A 93 -3.23 -2.43 8.50
N VAL A 94 -4.01 -1.35 8.57
CA VAL A 94 -3.59 -0.06 9.10
C VAL A 94 -4.42 0.26 10.32
N VAL A 95 -3.76 0.50 11.46
CA VAL A 95 -4.37 0.96 12.70
C VAL A 95 -4.28 2.47 12.75
N ARG A 96 -5.40 3.10 13.10
CA ARG A 96 -5.51 4.55 13.23
C ARG A 96 -5.80 4.90 14.68
N GLY A 97 -5.25 6.00 15.16
CA GLY A 97 -5.43 6.48 16.53
C GLY A 97 -5.65 7.99 16.56
N LYS A 98 -6.24 8.45 17.66
CA LYS A 98 -6.52 9.88 17.87
C LYS A 98 -5.23 10.63 18.20
N VAL A 99 -5.04 11.78 17.56
CA VAL A 99 -4.00 12.75 17.96
C VAL A 99 -4.55 13.57 19.13
N LYS A 100 -3.80 13.66 20.23
CA LYS A 100 -4.14 14.58 21.33
C LYS A 100 -4.05 16.01 20.80
N ASP A 101 -5.05 16.84 21.12
CA ASP A 101 -5.11 18.26 20.79
C ASP A 101 -5.49 18.65 19.34
N GLN A 102 -5.89 17.69 18.50
CA GLN A 102 -6.44 17.97 17.16
C GLN A 102 -7.79 17.27 16.96
N ASN A 103 -8.89 18.03 17.10
CA ASN A 103 -10.29 17.74 16.68
C ASN A 103 -10.63 16.28 16.28
N GLU A 104 -10.39 15.32 17.19
CA GLU A 104 -10.57 13.89 16.94
C GLU A 104 -9.96 13.34 15.63
N LEU A 105 -8.90 13.97 15.11
CA LEU A 105 -8.25 13.52 13.89
C LEU A 105 -7.64 12.14 14.11
N MET A 106 -8.06 11.18 13.29
CA MET A 106 -7.53 9.82 13.26
C MET A 106 -6.34 9.78 12.29
N VAL A 107 -5.15 9.48 12.80
CA VAL A 107 -3.93 9.32 12.00
C VAL A 107 -3.48 7.86 12.01
N PRO A 108 -2.82 7.37 10.94
CA PRO A 108 -2.23 6.05 10.96
C PRO A 108 -1.11 5.97 12.01
N ILE A 109 -1.20 4.98 12.91
CA ILE A 109 -0.25 4.76 14.01
C ILE A 109 0.32 3.34 14.01
N GLY A 110 -0.16 2.47 13.11
CA GLY A 110 0.32 1.10 13.00
C GLY A 110 0.05 0.49 11.63
N LEU A 111 0.99 -0.30 11.13
CA LEU A 111 0.89 -1.09 9.91
C LEU A 111 1.29 -2.53 10.20
N ALA A 112 0.58 -3.50 9.64
CA ALA A 112 1.10 -4.83 9.43
C ALA A 112 0.86 -5.31 8.00
N LEU A 113 1.87 -5.98 7.43
CA LEU A 113 1.87 -6.59 6.11
C LEU A 113 2.10 -8.10 6.25
N TRP A 114 1.34 -8.90 5.52
CA TRP A 114 1.52 -10.34 5.47
C TRP A 114 1.38 -10.87 4.04
N ALA A 115 1.71 -12.14 3.87
CA ALA A 115 1.47 -12.87 2.62
C ALA A 115 1.10 -14.32 2.95
N HIS A 116 0.32 -14.94 2.07
CA HIS A 116 0.09 -16.39 2.06
C HIS A 116 0.76 -16.96 0.83
N VAL A 117 1.81 -17.74 1.04
CA VAL A 117 2.74 -18.10 -0.01
C VAL A 117 2.74 -19.61 -0.28
N SER A 118 3.17 -19.99 -1.47
CA SER A 118 3.45 -21.39 -1.81
C SER A 118 4.75 -21.87 -1.15
N GLU A 119 4.99 -23.18 -1.16
CA GLU A 119 6.23 -23.77 -0.63
C GLU A 119 7.50 -23.27 -1.33
N ASP A 120 7.42 -23.00 -2.64
CA ASP A 120 8.57 -22.48 -3.39
C ASP A 120 8.90 -21.03 -2.99
N VAL A 121 7.87 -20.22 -2.76
CA VAL A 121 8.03 -18.84 -2.30
C VAL A 121 8.46 -18.79 -0.84
N ASP A 122 7.98 -19.72 0.00
CA ASP A 122 8.42 -19.90 1.38
C ASP A 122 9.94 -20.10 1.47
N LYS A 123 10.49 -21.05 0.68
CA LYS A 123 11.93 -21.29 0.62
C LYS A 123 12.72 -20.06 0.15
N LYS A 124 12.18 -19.29 -0.81
CA LYS A 124 12.80 -18.04 -1.27
C LYS A 124 12.85 -16.99 -0.15
N LEU A 125 11.75 -16.80 0.57
CA LEU A 125 11.68 -15.88 1.71
C LEU A 125 12.65 -16.29 2.82
N GLU A 126 12.73 -17.58 3.14
CA GLU A 126 13.74 -18.07 4.09
C GLU A 126 15.17 -17.79 3.63
N GLY A 127 15.45 -17.95 2.33
CA GLY A 127 16.74 -17.62 1.73
C GLY A 127 17.08 -16.14 1.88
N GLN A 128 16.15 -15.25 1.56
CA GLN A 128 16.31 -13.80 1.73
C GLN A 128 16.53 -13.44 3.21
N GLN A 129 15.77 -14.05 4.13
CA GLN A 129 15.91 -13.85 5.57
C GLN A 129 17.30 -14.28 6.07
N LYS A 130 17.77 -15.47 5.67
CA LYS A 130 19.10 -15.98 6.03
C LYS A 130 20.23 -15.10 5.46
N ALA A 131 20.02 -14.54 4.27
CA ALA A 131 20.94 -13.58 3.66
C ALA A 131 20.87 -12.17 4.27
N HIS A 132 19.96 -11.94 5.23
CA HIS A 132 19.77 -10.64 5.90
C HIS A 132 19.46 -9.48 4.94
N ILE A 133 18.80 -9.77 3.82
CA ILE A 133 18.35 -8.76 2.85
C ILE A 133 16.87 -8.41 3.07
N PRO A 134 16.38 -7.25 2.59
CA PRO A 134 14.96 -6.95 2.58
C PRO A 134 14.18 -8.01 1.80
N PHE A 135 12.98 -8.35 2.27
CA PHE A 135 12.13 -9.27 1.52
C PHE A 135 11.71 -8.64 0.19
N ARG A 136 11.60 -9.46 -0.85
CA ARG A 136 11.04 -9.06 -2.14
C ARG A 136 10.20 -10.21 -2.70
N LEU A 137 8.93 -9.91 -2.95
CA LEU A 137 7.96 -10.82 -3.54
C LEU A 137 7.50 -10.24 -4.89
N ALA A 138 7.29 -11.12 -5.87
CA ALA A 138 6.56 -10.72 -7.07
C ALA A 138 5.06 -10.55 -6.74
N PRO A 139 4.30 -9.70 -7.47
CA PRO A 139 2.90 -9.46 -7.16
C PRO A 139 2.05 -10.74 -7.03
N GLN A 140 2.28 -11.73 -7.89
CA GLN A 140 1.59 -13.02 -7.86
C GLN A 140 1.95 -13.89 -6.65
N ASP A 141 3.13 -13.67 -6.05
CA ASP A 141 3.63 -14.50 -4.95
C ASP A 141 2.95 -14.17 -3.62
N TRP A 142 2.37 -12.96 -3.48
CA TRP A 142 1.72 -12.50 -2.26
C TRP A 142 0.59 -13.42 -1.77
N LYS A 143 -0.19 -13.99 -2.69
CA LYS A 143 -1.29 -14.91 -2.40
C LYS A 143 -1.15 -16.19 -3.23
N SER A 144 0.05 -16.78 -3.20
CA SER A 144 0.42 -17.94 -4.03
C SER A 144 0.17 -19.30 -3.36
N GLY A 145 -0.17 -19.33 -2.06
CA GLY A 145 -0.42 -20.57 -1.35
C GLY A 145 -1.02 -20.33 0.03
N GLU A 146 -0.81 -21.27 0.95
CA GLU A 146 -1.46 -21.28 2.27
C GLU A 146 -0.52 -20.96 3.43
N ILE A 147 0.80 -20.88 3.19
CA ILE A 147 1.83 -20.70 4.23
C ILE A 147 1.84 -19.21 4.63
N PRO A 148 1.47 -18.87 5.88
CA PRO A 148 1.39 -17.49 6.28
C PRO A 148 2.77 -16.94 6.68
N TRP A 149 3.08 -15.75 6.16
CA TRP A 149 4.25 -14.96 6.51
C TRP A 149 3.84 -13.57 6.99
N LEU A 150 4.26 -13.20 8.20
CA LEU A 150 4.22 -11.83 8.69
C LEU A 150 5.47 -11.09 8.21
N LEU A 151 5.31 -10.20 7.24
CA LEU A 151 6.42 -9.57 6.51
C LEU A 151 6.93 -8.30 7.18
N ALA A 152 6.03 -7.48 7.72
CA ALA A 152 6.40 -6.25 8.41
C ALA A 152 5.35 -5.88 9.45
N VAL A 153 5.82 -5.30 10.57
CA VAL A 153 4.98 -4.60 11.55
C VAL A 153 5.66 -3.28 11.87
N LEU A 154 4.98 -2.16 11.64
CA LEU A 154 5.46 -0.82 11.95
C LEU A 154 4.49 -0.15 12.90
N ALA A 155 4.84 -0.13 14.19
CA ALA A 155 4.11 0.60 15.21
C ALA A 155 5.00 0.74 16.46
N PRO A 156 4.63 1.61 17.42
CA PRO A 156 5.13 1.50 18.79
C PRO A 156 4.84 0.12 19.39
N LYS A 157 5.69 -0.32 20.33
CA LYS A 157 5.70 -1.69 20.87
C LYS A 157 4.33 -2.18 21.34
N GLU A 158 3.61 -1.35 22.08
CA GLU A 158 2.29 -1.69 22.65
C GLU A 158 1.26 -1.94 21.54
N ILE A 159 1.28 -1.11 20.49
CA ILE A 159 0.40 -1.23 19.33
C ILE A 159 0.82 -2.43 18.48
N SER A 160 2.12 -2.68 18.31
CA SER A 160 2.63 -3.84 17.57
C SER A 160 2.16 -5.16 18.17
N LEU A 161 2.21 -5.30 19.49
CA LEU A 161 1.74 -6.52 20.17
C LEU A 161 0.25 -6.75 19.94
N GLY A 162 -0.57 -5.71 20.06
CA GLY A 162 -2.00 -5.79 19.77
C GLY A 162 -2.31 -6.13 18.31
N LEU A 163 -1.54 -5.57 17.37
CA LEU A 163 -1.63 -5.88 15.93
C LEU A 163 -1.33 -7.34 15.64
N VAL A 164 -0.22 -7.85 16.16
CA VAL A 164 0.19 -9.25 15.98
C VAL A 164 -0.87 -10.19 16.57
N LYS A 165 -1.31 -9.93 17.80
CA LYS A 165 -2.37 -10.71 18.44
C LYS A 165 -3.66 -10.73 17.61
N LYS A 166 -4.07 -9.58 17.07
CA LYS A 166 -5.25 -9.52 16.20
C LYS A 166 -5.09 -10.38 14.94
N LEU A 167 -3.89 -10.41 14.35
CA LEU A 167 -3.62 -11.27 13.19
C LEU A 167 -3.63 -12.75 13.58
N GLU A 168 -3.08 -13.12 14.73
CA GLU A 168 -3.12 -14.49 15.27
C GLU A 168 -4.55 -14.97 15.51
N ASP A 169 -5.40 -14.11 16.08
CA ASP A 169 -6.80 -14.44 16.38
C ASP A 169 -7.70 -14.48 15.12
N SER A 170 -7.21 -13.99 13.97
CA SER A 170 -7.99 -13.88 12.73
C SER A 170 -7.30 -14.49 11.50
N VAL A 171 -6.34 -13.77 10.92
CA VAL A 171 -5.66 -14.13 9.66
C VAL A 171 -4.85 -15.43 9.79
N PHE A 172 -4.16 -15.63 10.90
CA PHE A 172 -3.30 -16.79 11.16
C PHE A 172 -3.96 -17.81 12.10
N LYS A 173 -5.27 -17.71 12.29
CA LYS A 173 -6.00 -18.57 13.20
C LYS A 173 -5.75 -20.03 12.86
N ASP A 174 -5.38 -20.80 13.88
CA ASP A 174 -5.09 -22.24 13.80
C ASP A 174 -3.95 -22.61 12.82
N LYS A 175 -3.13 -21.65 12.39
CA LYS A 175 -1.98 -21.85 11.50
C LYS A 175 -0.68 -21.41 12.18
N GLN A 176 0.38 -22.19 11.99
CA GLN A 176 1.73 -21.73 12.26
C GLN A 176 2.12 -20.70 11.20
N TYR A 177 2.63 -19.54 11.61
CA TYR A 177 3.11 -18.49 10.70
C TYR A 177 4.60 -18.22 10.92
N LYS A 178 5.26 -17.78 9.84
CA LYS A 178 6.66 -17.34 9.89
C LYS A 178 6.72 -15.83 9.96
N ARG A 179 7.77 -15.28 10.57
CA ARG A 179 7.96 -13.82 10.66
C ARG A 179 9.25 -13.42 9.97
N TYR A 180 9.15 -12.41 9.09
CA TYR A 180 10.30 -11.77 8.49
C TYR A 180 10.83 -10.69 9.44
N ALA A 181 11.94 -10.96 10.12
CA ALA A 181 12.63 -9.99 10.96
C ALA A 181 13.63 -9.18 10.11
N LEU A 182 13.48 -7.85 10.08
CA LEU A 182 14.47 -6.95 9.48
C LEU A 182 15.51 -6.54 10.53
N MET A 183 16.71 -6.16 10.07
CA MET A 183 17.90 -5.94 10.91
C MET A 183 17.71 -4.91 12.05
N SER A 184 16.80 -3.94 11.91
CA SER A 184 16.47 -2.97 12.97
C SER A 184 15.61 -3.53 14.10
N ASP A 185 14.88 -4.63 13.87
CA ASP A 185 14.12 -5.36 14.91
C ASP A 185 15.08 -6.05 15.90
N ARG A 186 16.30 -6.39 15.44
CA ARG A 186 17.35 -6.97 16.28
C ARG A 186 17.99 -5.96 17.24
N ALA A 187 18.11 -4.69 16.85
CA ALA A 187 18.68 -3.67 17.73
C ALA A 187 17.84 -3.45 19.01
N HIS A 188 16.56 -3.81 18.99
CA HIS A 188 15.67 -3.76 20.16
C HIS A 188 15.53 -5.09 20.91
N SER A 189 16.15 -6.19 20.43
CA SER A 189 16.09 -7.52 21.06
C SER A 189 17.43 -8.03 21.60
N VAL A 190 18.50 -7.22 21.55
CA VAL A 190 19.83 -7.58 22.11
C VAL A 190 20.02 -7.14 23.58
N GLN A 191 19.00 -6.59 24.26
CA GLN A 191 19.11 -6.33 25.70
C GLN A 191 18.30 -7.32 26.54
N THR A 192 19.07 -8.05 27.37
CA THR A 192 18.74 -8.90 28.53
C THR A 192 18.30 -10.34 28.29
N SER A 193 19.28 -11.23 28.19
CA SER A 193 19.22 -12.52 28.91
C SER A 193 20.37 -12.52 29.93
N PRO A 194 20.13 -12.62 31.25
CA PRO A 194 21.19 -12.84 32.21
C PRO A 194 21.67 -14.31 32.09
N THR A 195 22.97 -14.50 31.98
CA THR A 195 23.63 -15.81 32.04
C THR A 195 23.44 -16.40 33.44
N PRO A 196 22.95 -17.64 33.59
CA PRO A 196 22.94 -18.29 34.90
C PRO A 196 24.38 -18.70 35.27
N SER A 197 24.79 -18.33 36.48
CA SER A 197 25.98 -18.86 37.17
C SER A 197 25.74 -20.27 37.70
#